data_AF-A0A2P2BR81-F1
#
_entry.id   AF-A0A2P2BR81-F1
#
_cell.length_a   1.000
_cell.length_b   1.000
_cell.length_c   1.000
_cell.angle_alpha   90.00
_cell.angle_beta   90.00
_cell.angle_gamma   90.00
#
_symmetry.space_group_name_H-M   'P 1'
#
loop_
_entity.id
_entity.type
_entity.pdbx_description
1 polymer ?
#
loop_
_entity_poly.entity_id
_entity_poly.type
_entity_poly.pdbx_seq_one_letter_code
_entity_poly.pdbx_strand_id
1 'polypeptide(L)'
;MDLKKLENIISENVESVVIDYIVEKVFEKLESYNKKLLVVFTGASIGFKDAFKCIKMLQDRGFKLTIVLSNGALNVFNENLIKEFFKVEKVIKEDDNENIISLVKENTIIMIPTLTVNTCSKIANGINDNIATNIISYSLINGKKVIASINGCCPDNEERISIFKDNMSNSYKDLLRNNIKKLKDYNIILTTSVNLEKKVIKIYKDNFSLNTNKKNNDEIDYICSKQNIEIKEILLNKKIISKIDVYNLKHYKVIKINQDSIITPSAKDEALKYNINILKI
;
A
#
# COMPACT_ATOMS: atom_id res chain seq x y z
N MET A 1 -2.49 -51.25 -13.66
CA MET A 1 -2.91 -49.96 -13.08
C MET A 1 -4.30 -49.68 -13.61
N ASP A 2 -5.27 -49.49 -12.73
CA ASP A 2 -6.70 -49.40 -13.09
C ASP A 2 -6.98 -48.05 -13.79
N LEU A 3 -7.50 -48.09 -15.03
CA LEU A 3 -7.69 -46.90 -15.88
C LEU A 3 -8.51 -45.82 -15.18
N LYS A 4 -9.53 -46.21 -14.41
CA LYS A 4 -10.35 -45.28 -13.60
C LYS A 4 -9.55 -44.55 -12.52
N LYS A 5 -8.55 -45.22 -11.94
CA LYS A 5 -7.67 -44.62 -10.93
C LYS A 5 -6.72 -43.60 -11.54
N LEU A 6 -6.27 -43.85 -12.78
CA LEU A 6 -5.43 -42.93 -13.51
C LEU A 6 -6.22 -41.70 -13.99
N GLU A 7 -7.44 -41.89 -14.47
CA GLU A 7 -8.34 -40.78 -14.85
C GLU A 7 -8.66 -39.87 -13.66
N ASN A 8 -8.97 -40.43 -12.48
CA ASN A 8 -9.22 -39.63 -11.28
C ASN A 8 -7.98 -38.83 -10.83
N ILE A 9 -6.80 -39.46 -10.84
CA ILE A 9 -5.54 -38.77 -10.48
C ILE A 9 -5.25 -37.64 -11.48
N ILE A 10 -5.49 -37.85 -12.77
CA ILE A 10 -5.30 -36.81 -13.79
C ILE A 10 -6.33 -35.68 -13.59
N SER A 11 -7.60 -35.99 -13.35
CA SER A 11 -8.65 -35.00 -13.12
C SER A 11 -8.37 -34.13 -11.90
N GLU A 12 -8.03 -34.74 -10.76
CA GLU A 12 -7.70 -34.00 -9.52
C GLU A 12 -6.46 -33.10 -9.69
N ASN A 13 -5.42 -33.59 -10.39
CA ASN A 13 -4.24 -32.77 -10.67
C ASN A 13 -4.56 -31.62 -11.63
N VAL A 14 -5.32 -31.85 -12.70
CA VAL A 14 -5.72 -30.80 -13.64
C VAL A 14 -6.59 -29.74 -12.94
N GLU A 15 -7.55 -30.14 -12.11
CA GLU A 15 -8.37 -29.22 -11.33
C GLU A 15 -7.51 -28.34 -10.41
N SER A 16 -6.56 -28.94 -9.68
CA SER A 16 -5.66 -28.19 -8.79
C SER A 16 -4.80 -27.17 -9.54
N VAL A 17 -4.22 -27.56 -10.68
CA VAL A 17 -3.41 -26.66 -11.53
C VAL A 17 -4.25 -25.52 -12.10
N VAL A 18 -5.49 -25.81 -12.52
CA VAL A 18 -6.40 -24.78 -13.04
C VAL A 18 -6.81 -23.81 -11.93
N ILE A 19 -7.09 -24.29 -10.71
CA ILE A 19 -7.39 -23.44 -9.56
C ILE A 19 -6.20 -22.54 -9.23
N ASP A 20 -5.00 -23.10 -9.10
CA ASP A 20 -3.80 -22.31 -8.82
C ASP A 20 -3.54 -21.24 -9.87
N TYR A 21 -3.73 -21.57 -11.15
CA TYR A 21 -3.61 -20.62 -12.25
C TYR A 21 -4.68 -19.51 -12.19
N ILE A 22 -5.94 -19.86 -11.91
CA ILE A 22 -7.02 -18.87 -11.76
C ILE A 22 -6.71 -17.94 -10.58
N VAL A 23 -6.29 -18.50 -9.45
CA VAL A 23 -5.93 -17.73 -8.25
C VAL A 23 -4.80 -16.77 -8.57
N GLU A 24 -3.72 -17.24 -9.19
CA GLU A 24 -2.60 -16.39 -9.65
C GLU A 24 -3.09 -15.26 -10.57
N LYS A 25 -3.92 -15.57 -11.58
CA LYS A 25 -4.47 -14.57 -12.50
C LYS A 25 -5.38 -13.56 -11.82
N VAL A 26 -6.15 -13.98 -10.82
CA VAL A 26 -6.97 -13.07 -10.00
C VAL A 26 -6.07 -12.16 -9.17
N PHE A 27 -5.00 -12.67 -8.57
CA PHE A 27 -4.03 -11.87 -7.81
C PHE A 27 -3.34 -10.82 -8.68
N GLU A 28 -2.80 -11.22 -9.83
CA GLU A 28 -2.21 -10.29 -10.81
C GLU A 28 -3.19 -9.18 -11.18
N LYS A 29 -4.46 -9.56 -11.41
CA LYS A 29 -5.52 -8.62 -11.79
C LYS A 29 -5.85 -7.67 -10.64
N LEU A 30 -6.03 -8.17 -9.41
CA LEU A 30 -6.28 -7.36 -8.22
C LEU A 30 -5.12 -6.42 -7.89
N GLU A 31 -3.86 -6.88 -8.02
CA GLU A 31 -2.70 -6.01 -7.87
C GLU A 31 -2.73 -4.87 -8.88
N SER A 32 -3.03 -5.17 -10.15
CA SER A 32 -3.09 -4.17 -11.22
C SER A 32 -4.22 -3.14 -11.04
N TYR A 33 -5.33 -3.54 -10.40
CA TYR A 33 -6.43 -2.63 -10.03
C TYR A 33 -6.07 -1.73 -8.85
N ASN A 34 -5.32 -2.26 -7.88
CA ASN A 34 -5.02 -1.57 -6.63
C ASN A 34 -3.77 -0.70 -6.67
N LYS A 35 -2.91 -0.85 -7.69
CA LYS A 35 -1.71 -0.04 -7.89
C LYS A 35 -1.98 1.15 -8.82
N LYS A 36 -3.00 1.97 -8.50
CA LYS A 36 -3.35 3.19 -9.25
C LYS A 36 -3.24 4.42 -8.36
N LEU A 37 -2.34 5.33 -8.72
CA LEU A 37 -1.96 6.49 -7.94
C LEU A 37 -2.27 7.78 -8.71
N LEU A 38 -3.18 8.59 -8.16
CA LEU A 38 -3.40 9.96 -8.64
C LEU A 38 -2.41 10.89 -7.94
N VAL A 39 -1.49 11.47 -8.70
CA VAL A 39 -0.48 12.41 -8.22
C VAL A 39 -0.90 13.83 -8.61
N VAL A 40 -1.18 14.66 -7.62
CA VAL A 40 -1.65 16.05 -7.81
C VAL A 40 -0.55 17.00 -7.37
N PHE A 41 0.20 17.54 -8.31
CA PHE A 41 1.21 18.54 -8.00
C PHE A 41 0.58 19.91 -7.80
N THR A 42 1.03 20.58 -6.74
CA THR A 42 0.80 22.01 -6.52
C THR A 42 2.12 22.78 -6.58
N GLY A 43 2.07 24.11 -6.60
CA GLY A 43 3.23 24.98 -6.84
C GLY A 43 4.26 25.08 -5.72
N ALA A 44 4.47 24.03 -4.92
CA ALA A 44 5.52 24.02 -3.91
C ALA A 44 6.81 23.48 -4.51
N SER A 45 7.88 24.26 -4.41
CA SER A 45 9.23 23.84 -4.79
C SER A 45 9.96 23.08 -3.66
N ILE A 46 9.70 23.41 -2.40
CA ILE A 46 10.38 22.78 -1.25
C ILE A 46 10.04 21.28 -1.17
N GLY A 47 11.08 20.42 -1.05
CA GLY A 47 10.93 18.97 -1.00
C GLY A 47 10.54 18.30 -2.33
N PHE A 48 10.60 19.00 -3.47
CA PHE A 48 10.19 18.44 -4.76
C PHE A 48 11.07 17.27 -5.22
N LYS A 49 12.39 17.38 -5.05
CA LYS A 49 13.36 16.36 -5.52
C LYS A 49 13.09 15.01 -4.86
N ASP A 50 12.85 15.02 -3.56
CA ASP A 50 12.56 13.80 -2.81
C ASP A 50 11.18 13.23 -3.18
N ALA A 51 10.21 14.09 -3.44
CA ALA A 51 8.90 13.65 -3.87
C ALA A 51 8.96 12.98 -5.26
N PHE A 52 9.70 13.55 -6.21
CA PHE A 52 9.93 12.95 -7.53
C PHE A 52 10.60 11.57 -7.42
N LYS A 53 11.64 11.44 -6.59
CA LYS A 53 12.28 10.15 -6.30
C LYS A 53 11.28 9.13 -5.73
N CYS A 54 10.48 9.53 -4.74
CA CYS A 54 9.48 8.64 -4.14
C CYS A 54 8.42 8.18 -5.16
N ILE A 55 7.91 9.09 -5.99
CA ILE A 55 6.94 8.75 -7.04
C ILE A 55 7.58 7.77 -8.05
N LYS A 56 8.85 7.98 -8.41
CA LYS A 56 9.57 7.07 -9.30
C LYS A 56 9.71 5.68 -8.69
N MET A 57 10.09 5.58 -7.41
CA MET A 57 10.16 4.30 -6.70
C MET A 57 8.80 3.58 -6.65
N LEU A 58 7.70 4.32 -6.49
CA LEU A 58 6.35 3.74 -6.56
C LEU A 58 6.04 3.23 -7.97
N GLN A 59 6.40 3.97 -9.01
CA GLN A 59 6.25 3.54 -10.39
C GLN A 59 7.03 2.25 -10.67
N ASP A 60 8.28 2.16 -10.22
CA ASP A 60 9.13 0.98 -10.38
C ASP A 60 8.59 -0.24 -9.63
N ARG A 61 7.74 -0.03 -8.62
CA ARG A 61 6.96 -1.08 -7.91
C ARG A 61 5.63 -1.43 -8.58
N GLY A 62 5.36 -0.89 -9.77
CA GLY A 62 4.18 -1.19 -10.58
C GLY A 62 2.99 -0.27 -10.35
N PHE A 63 3.14 0.87 -9.65
CA PHE A 63 2.07 1.86 -9.58
C PHE A 63 1.87 2.56 -10.92
N LYS A 64 0.65 2.48 -11.46
CA LYS A 64 0.21 3.27 -12.60
C LYS A 64 -0.08 4.68 -12.11
N LEU A 65 0.54 5.66 -12.76
CA LEU A 65 0.45 7.07 -12.38
C LEU A 65 -0.59 7.78 -13.25
N THR A 66 -1.49 8.51 -12.61
CA THR A 66 -2.25 9.59 -13.25
C THR A 66 -1.72 10.90 -12.67
N ILE A 67 -1.21 11.80 -13.51
CA ILE A 67 -0.58 13.05 -13.03
C ILE A 67 -1.48 14.24 -13.37
N VAL A 68 -1.74 15.07 -12.36
CA VAL A 68 -2.48 16.33 -12.46
C VAL A 68 -1.59 17.49 -11.99
N LEU A 69 -1.57 18.58 -12.75
CA LEU A 69 -0.91 19.83 -12.40
C LEU A 69 -1.95 20.93 -12.19
N SER A 70 -1.94 21.54 -11.01
CA SER A 70 -2.63 22.83 -10.83
C SER A 70 -1.92 23.94 -11.61
N ASN A 71 -2.61 25.06 -11.83
CA ASN A 71 -2.00 26.25 -12.46
C ASN A 71 -0.76 26.74 -11.71
N GLY A 72 -0.77 26.69 -10.37
CA GLY A 72 0.42 27.02 -9.57
C GLY A 72 1.59 26.05 -9.78
N ALA A 73 1.32 24.78 -10.12
CA ALA A 73 2.35 23.80 -10.41
C ALA A 73 2.99 24.02 -11.79
N LEU A 74 2.23 24.50 -12.78
CA LEU A 74 2.76 24.81 -14.12
C LEU A 74 3.81 25.93 -14.10
N ASN A 75 3.75 26.82 -13.12
CA ASN A 75 4.76 27.87 -12.91
C ASN A 75 6.07 27.33 -12.33
N VAL A 76 6.06 26.12 -11.76
CA VAL A 76 7.20 25.51 -11.07
C VAL A 76 7.76 24.33 -11.87
N PHE A 77 6.89 23.58 -12.54
CA PHE A 77 7.24 22.36 -13.25
C PHE A 77 6.91 22.47 -14.72
N ASN A 78 7.85 22.04 -15.56
CA ASN A 78 7.64 21.92 -16.99
C ASN A 78 6.91 20.59 -17.30
N GLU A 79 5.80 20.66 -18.03
CA GLU A 79 4.98 19.51 -18.42
C GLU A 79 5.81 18.42 -19.15
N ASN A 80 6.67 18.82 -20.08
CA ASN A 80 7.47 17.89 -20.88
C ASN A 80 8.51 17.17 -20.00
N LEU A 81 9.12 17.86 -19.05
CA LEU A 81 10.06 17.24 -18.11
C LEU A 81 9.36 16.22 -17.20
N ILE A 82 8.13 16.50 -16.77
CA ILE A 82 7.32 15.55 -15.99
C ILE A 82 6.99 14.31 -16.83
N LYS A 83 6.54 14.51 -18.08
CA LYS A 83 6.25 13.42 -19.01
C LYS A 83 7.47 12.54 -19.26
N GLU A 84 8.63 13.15 -19.51
CA GLU A 84 9.89 12.44 -19.75
C GLU A 84 10.36 11.68 -18.50
N PHE A 85 10.41 12.36 -17.34
CA PHE A 85 10.92 11.78 -16.10
C PHE A 85 10.08 10.59 -15.63
N PHE A 86 8.75 10.74 -15.64
CA PHE A 86 7.84 9.66 -15.25
C PHE A 86 7.43 8.76 -16.41
N LYS A 87 7.91 8.99 -17.64
CA LYS A 87 7.53 8.22 -18.84
C LYS A 87 6.01 8.05 -18.95
N VAL A 88 5.27 9.14 -18.74
CA VAL A 88 3.79 9.16 -18.85
C VAL A 88 3.39 9.83 -20.15
N GLU A 89 2.37 9.28 -20.82
CA GLU A 89 1.89 9.81 -22.10
C GLU A 89 1.18 11.15 -21.94
N LYS A 90 0.37 11.29 -20.89
CA LYS A 90 -0.44 12.48 -20.61
C LYS A 90 -0.23 12.98 -19.19
N VAL A 91 -0.23 14.30 -19.07
CA VAL A 91 -0.36 15.04 -17.82
C VAL A 91 -1.62 15.88 -17.94
N ILE A 92 -2.46 15.86 -16.92
CA ILE A 92 -3.72 16.60 -16.87
C ILE A 92 -3.46 17.97 -16.27
N LYS A 93 -3.97 19.01 -16.92
CA LYS A 93 -3.91 20.39 -16.45
C LYS A 93 -5.28 20.85 -15.96
N GLU A 94 -5.27 21.95 -15.22
CA GLU A 94 -6.48 22.58 -14.69
C GLU A 94 -7.47 22.95 -15.82
N ASP A 95 -6.96 23.44 -16.95
CA ASP A 95 -7.77 23.89 -18.08
C ASP A 95 -8.22 22.76 -19.03
N ASP A 96 -7.78 21.51 -18.80
CA ASP A 96 -8.12 20.37 -19.67
C ASP A 96 -9.59 19.90 -19.50
N ASN A 97 -10.36 20.51 -18.58
CA ASN A 97 -11.77 20.21 -18.28
C ASN A 97 -12.06 18.72 -18.03
N GLU A 98 -11.09 18.00 -17.46
CA GLU A 98 -11.23 16.58 -17.14
C GLU A 98 -12.29 16.32 -16.06
N ASN A 99 -12.94 15.16 -16.14
CA ASN A 99 -13.94 14.77 -15.16
C ASN A 99 -13.26 14.34 -13.84
N ILE A 100 -13.22 15.25 -12.87
CA ILE A 100 -12.65 15.03 -11.53
C ILE A 100 -13.23 13.79 -10.83
N ILE A 101 -14.53 13.53 -11.02
CA ILE A 101 -15.21 12.38 -10.41
C ILE A 101 -14.60 11.08 -10.94
N SER A 102 -14.40 10.97 -12.24
CA SER A 102 -13.78 9.80 -12.88
C SER A 102 -12.33 9.63 -12.41
N LEU A 103 -11.54 10.71 -12.43
CA LEU A 103 -10.13 10.68 -11.99
C LEU A 103 -9.97 10.13 -10.57
N VAL A 104 -10.78 10.60 -9.63
CA VAL A 104 -10.72 10.14 -8.23
C VAL A 104 -11.27 8.72 -8.07
N LYS A 105 -12.30 8.34 -8.84
CA LYS A 105 -12.86 6.98 -8.77
C LYS A 105 -11.88 5.93 -9.29
N GLU A 106 -11.25 6.20 -10.43
CA GLU A 106 -10.32 5.29 -11.10
C GLU A 106 -9.03 5.05 -10.32
N ASN A 107 -8.65 6.00 -9.46
CA ASN A 107 -7.44 5.91 -8.65
C ASN A 107 -7.74 5.46 -7.22
N THR A 108 -6.84 4.63 -6.68
CA THR A 108 -7.01 4.03 -5.35
C THR A 108 -6.45 4.91 -4.24
N ILE A 109 -5.33 5.57 -4.52
CA ILE A 109 -4.62 6.44 -3.59
C ILE A 109 -4.41 7.79 -4.26
N ILE A 110 -4.62 8.86 -3.51
CA ILE A 110 -4.44 10.23 -3.96
C ILE A 110 -3.23 10.82 -3.21
N MET A 111 -2.24 11.30 -3.96
CA MET A 111 -1.01 11.86 -3.42
C MET A 111 -0.86 13.33 -3.82
N ILE A 112 -0.53 14.17 -2.85
CA ILE A 112 -0.17 15.57 -3.02
C ILE A 112 1.31 15.72 -2.63
N PRO A 113 2.24 15.44 -3.56
CA PRO A 113 3.66 15.41 -3.28
C PRO A 113 4.26 16.77 -2.91
N THR A 114 3.58 17.85 -3.29
CA THR A 114 4.06 19.23 -3.15
C THR A 114 2.94 20.11 -2.63
N LEU A 115 2.56 19.99 -1.34
CA LEU A 115 1.47 20.80 -0.78
C LEU A 115 1.95 22.24 -0.49
N THR A 116 1.38 23.24 -1.18
CA THR A 116 1.65 24.65 -0.89
C THR A 116 0.93 25.13 0.38
N VAL A 117 1.43 26.23 0.95
CA VAL A 117 0.70 27.02 1.97
C VAL A 117 -0.70 27.41 1.47
N ASN A 118 -0.82 27.82 0.20
CA ASN A 118 -2.09 28.22 -0.41
C ASN A 118 -3.09 27.06 -0.44
N THR A 119 -2.71 25.92 -1.03
CA THR A 119 -3.58 24.73 -1.09
C THR A 119 -3.93 24.24 0.32
N CYS A 120 -2.96 24.19 1.24
CA CYS A 120 -3.19 23.79 2.63
C CYS A 120 -4.23 24.71 3.30
N SER A 121 -4.11 26.03 3.11
CA SER A 121 -5.04 27.00 3.70
C SER A 121 -6.43 26.90 3.06
N LYS A 122 -6.53 26.69 1.75
CA LYS A 122 -7.81 26.50 1.06
C LYS A 122 -8.55 25.27 1.57
N ILE A 123 -7.87 24.11 1.63
CA ILE A 123 -8.48 22.87 2.15
C ILE A 123 -8.85 23.01 3.62
N ALA A 124 -7.99 23.62 4.45
CA ALA A 124 -8.27 23.84 5.87
C ALA A 124 -9.57 24.63 6.10
N ASN A 125 -9.96 25.48 5.15
CA ASN A 125 -11.15 26.31 5.22
C ASN A 125 -12.26 25.89 4.23
N GLY A 126 -12.16 24.71 3.62
CA GLY A 126 -13.19 24.17 2.72
C GLY A 126 -13.31 24.86 1.36
N ILE A 127 -12.28 25.58 0.91
CA ILE A 127 -12.25 26.26 -0.39
C ILE A 127 -11.78 25.27 -1.48
N ASN A 128 -12.61 25.12 -2.51
CA ASN A 128 -12.46 24.11 -3.58
C ASN A 128 -12.54 24.78 -4.96
N ASP A 129 -11.69 25.75 -5.24
CA ASP A 129 -11.80 26.66 -6.38
C ASP A 129 -10.84 26.36 -7.54
N ASN A 130 -10.03 25.30 -7.43
CA ASN A 130 -9.12 24.84 -8.49
C ASN A 130 -9.07 23.31 -8.57
N ILE A 131 -8.44 22.77 -9.61
CA ILE A 131 -8.42 21.30 -9.84
C ILE A 131 -7.84 20.53 -8.65
N ALA A 132 -6.76 21.03 -8.04
CA ALA A 132 -6.12 20.34 -6.92
C ALA A 132 -7.01 20.32 -5.67
N THR A 133 -7.62 21.45 -5.32
CA THR A 133 -8.51 21.54 -4.16
C THR A 133 -9.80 20.77 -4.38
N ASN A 134 -10.36 20.79 -5.60
CA ASN A 134 -11.51 19.97 -5.97
C ASN A 134 -11.22 18.47 -5.87
N ILE A 135 -10.08 18.00 -6.40
CA ILE A 135 -9.67 16.58 -6.26
C ILE A 135 -9.56 16.19 -4.80
N ILE A 136 -8.88 16.99 -3.97
CA ILE A 136 -8.71 16.69 -2.54
C ILE A 136 -10.07 16.62 -1.85
N SER A 137 -10.91 17.64 -2.00
CA SER A 137 -12.20 17.71 -1.32
C SER A 137 -13.15 16.60 -1.78
N TYR A 138 -13.21 16.32 -3.08
CA TYR A 138 -13.99 15.19 -3.61
C TYR A 138 -13.48 13.84 -3.07
N SER A 139 -12.16 13.69 -2.95
CA SER A 139 -11.54 12.50 -2.37
C SER A 139 -11.94 12.31 -0.90
N LEU A 140 -11.92 13.38 -0.11
CA LEU A 140 -12.35 13.35 1.29
C LEU A 140 -13.83 12.99 1.45
N ILE A 141 -14.71 13.61 0.65
CA ILE A 141 -16.15 13.31 0.64
C ILE A 141 -16.42 11.83 0.35
N ASN A 142 -15.61 11.21 -0.53
CA ASN A 142 -15.75 9.81 -0.90
C ASN A 142 -14.92 8.84 -0.03
N GLY A 143 -14.33 9.32 1.07
CA GLY A 143 -13.52 8.49 1.98
C GLY A 143 -12.25 7.92 1.34
N LYS A 144 -11.77 8.49 0.23
CA LYS A 144 -10.53 8.08 -0.43
C LYS A 144 -9.33 8.46 0.44
N LYS A 145 -8.28 7.64 0.38
CA LYS A 145 -7.04 7.91 1.12
C LYS A 145 -6.25 9.00 0.41
N VAL A 146 -6.12 10.13 1.08
CA VAL A 146 -5.34 11.29 0.63
C VAL A 146 -4.05 11.36 1.44
N ILE A 147 -2.90 11.44 0.77
CA ILE A 147 -1.58 11.56 1.38
C ILE A 147 -0.95 12.86 0.89
N ALA A 148 -0.42 13.67 1.79
CA ALA A 148 0.20 14.95 1.41
C ALA A 148 1.57 15.16 2.07
N SER A 149 2.52 15.70 1.29
CA SER A 149 3.80 16.15 1.82
C SER A 149 3.67 17.55 2.41
N ILE A 150 4.06 17.74 3.67
CA ILE A 150 3.99 19.04 4.36
C ILE A 150 5.21 19.93 4.11
N ASN A 151 6.24 19.45 3.40
CA ASN A 151 7.49 20.21 3.19
C ASN A 151 7.23 21.63 2.67
N GLY A 152 6.31 21.78 1.70
CA GLY A 152 5.97 23.06 1.09
C GLY A 152 5.15 24.01 1.98
N CYS A 153 4.42 23.50 2.97
CA CYS A 153 3.50 24.29 3.79
C CYS A 153 3.92 24.45 5.25
N CYS A 154 4.81 23.60 5.76
CA CYS A 154 5.27 23.64 7.14
C CYS A 154 6.17 24.86 7.39
N PRO A 155 5.86 25.72 8.37
CA PRO A 155 6.72 26.86 8.71
C PRO A 155 8.06 26.41 9.31
N ASP A 156 8.09 25.23 9.94
CA ASP A 156 9.25 24.68 10.65
C ASP A 156 10.14 23.81 9.77
N ASN A 157 9.87 23.78 8.45
CA ASN A 157 10.69 23.01 7.53
C ASN A 157 12.09 23.63 7.40
N GLU A 158 13.14 22.81 7.56
CA GLU A 158 14.54 23.27 7.53
C GLU A 158 14.93 23.96 6.22
N GLU A 159 14.50 23.41 5.07
CA GLU A 159 14.77 23.99 3.75
C GLU A 159 14.08 25.38 3.62
N ARG A 160 12.85 25.52 4.13
CA ARG A 160 12.15 26.82 4.20
C ARG A 160 12.93 27.83 5.04
N ILE A 161 13.34 27.45 6.25
CA ILE A 161 14.08 28.33 7.16
C ILE A 161 15.40 28.76 6.53
N SER A 162 16.10 27.84 5.88
CA SER A 162 17.35 28.13 5.17
C SER A 162 17.18 29.12 4.02
N ILE A 163 16.09 29.02 3.25
CA ILE A 163 15.85 29.88 2.08
C ILE A 163 15.39 31.28 2.50
N PHE A 164 14.41 31.35 3.40
CA PHE A 164 13.71 32.61 3.69
C PHE A 164 14.23 33.34 4.94
N LYS A 165 15.09 32.68 5.73
CA LYS A 165 15.53 33.11 7.08
C LYS A 165 14.32 33.20 8.01
N ASP A 166 14.45 32.84 9.29
CA ASP A 166 13.30 32.64 10.19
C ASP A 166 12.59 33.94 10.64
N ASN A 167 12.14 34.75 9.67
CA ASN A 167 11.62 36.11 9.82
C ASN A 167 10.10 36.13 10.02
N MET A 168 9.44 34.98 9.99
CA MET A 168 7.99 34.87 10.11
C MET A 168 7.55 35.13 11.55
N SER A 169 6.52 35.97 11.74
CA SER A 169 5.94 36.18 13.06
C SER A 169 5.39 34.88 13.64
N ASN A 170 5.48 34.71 14.95
CA ASN A 170 4.99 33.50 15.63
C ASN A 170 3.49 33.26 15.34
N SER A 171 2.68 34.31 15.35
CA SER A 171 1.23 34.20 15.05
C SER A 171 0.96 33.67 13.63
N TYR A 172 1.78 34.04 12.64
CA TYR A 172 1.61 33.51 11.28
C TYR A 172 2.11 32.06 11.18
N LYS A 173 3.19 31.69 11.87
CA LYS A 173 3.61 30.27 11.98
C LYS A 173 2.50 29.42 12.61
N ASP A 174 1.85 29.92 13.66
CA ASP A 174 0.76 29.22 14.34
C ASP A 174 -0.46 29.04 13.43
N LEU A 175 -0.79 30.04 12.62
CA LEU A 175 -1.81 29.90 11.57
C LEU A 175 -1.48 28.75 10.61
N LEU A 176 -0.23 28.67 10.12
CA LEU A 176 0.20 27.63 9.20
C LEU A 176 0.16 26.23 9.85
N ARG A 177 0.64 26.10 11.09
CA ARG A 177 0.55 24.86 11.87
C ARG A 177 -0.89 24.43 12.09
N ASN A 178 -1.77 25.38 12.40
CA ASN A 178 -3.19 25.11 12.60
C ASN A 178 -3.88 24.63 11.31
N ASN A 179 -3.52 25.19 10.15
CA ASN A 179 -4.02 24.69 8.86
C ASN A 179 -3.58 23.25 8.61
N ILE A 180 -2.30 22.93 8.86
CA ILE A 180 -1.77 21.56 8.75
C ILE A 180 -2.52 20.62 9.71
N LYS A 181 -2.76 21.05 10.96
CA LYS A 181 -3.52 20.28 11.94
C LYS A 181 -4.94 19.98 11.44
N LYS A 182 -5.67 20.97 10.92
CA LYS A 182 -7.01 20.77 10.33
C LYS A 182 -7.01 19.72 9.23
N LEU A 183 -6.02 19.73 8.33
CA LEU A 183 -5.90 18.71 7.28
C LEU A 183 -5.75 17.30 7.87
N LYS A 184 -4.96 17.15 8.94
CA LYS A 184 -4.83 15.88 9.67
C LYS A 184 -6.17 15.44 10.27
N ASP A 185 -6.91 16.38 10.87
CA ASP A 185 -8.23 16.13 11.46
C ASP A 185 -9.27 15.74 10.40
N TYR A 186 -9.09 16.17 9.14
CA TYR A 186 -9.86 15.71 7.97
C TYR A 186 -9.41 14.33 7.45
N ASN A 187 -8.58 13.59 8.20
CA ASN A 187 -8.02 12.29 7.84
C ASN A 187 -7.08 12.32 6.62
N ILE A 188 -6.50 13.48 6.27
CA ILE A 188 -5.38 13.52 5.32
C ILE A 188 -4.14 12.97 6.01
N ILE A 189 -3.46 12.04 5.34
CA ILE A 189 -2.25 11.41 5.83
C ILE A 189 -1.07 12.33 5.52
N LEU A 190 -0.64 13.07 6.53
CA LEU A 190 0.46 14.03 6.42
C LEU A 190 1.81 13.33 6.65
N THR A 191 2.79 13.69 5.84
CA THR A 191 4.15 13.15 5.90
C THR A 191 5.16 14.14 5.30
N THR A 192 6.46 13.85 5.41
CA THR A 192 7.48 14.56 4.63
C THR A 192 7.65 13.93 3.24
N SER A 193 8.22 14.68 2.29
CA SER A 193 8.44 14.22 0.91
C SER A 193 9.21 12.91 0.84
N VAL A 194 10.28 12.76 1.63
CA VAL A 194 11.11 11.54 1.72
C VAL A 194 10.36 10.30 2.22
N ASN A 195 9.22 10.48 2.88
CA ASN A 195 8.44 9.40 3.49
C ASN A 195 7.17 9.07 2.69
N LEU A 196 6.92 9.73 1.56
CA LEU A 196 5.73 9.51 0.73
C LEU A 196 5.60 8.06 0.28
N GLU A 197 6.67 7.47 -0.26
CA GLU A 197 6.70 6.08 -0.73
C GLU A 197 6.30 5.12 0.40
N LYS A 198 6.95 5.24 1.55
CA LYS A 198 6.68 4.40 2.74
C LYS A 198 5.21 4.46 3.15
N LYS A 199 4.60 5.65 3.12
CA LYS A 199 3.18 5.82 3.48
C LYS A 199 2.24 5.19 2.46
N VAL A 200 2.50 5.38 1.16
CA VAL A 200 1.71 4.75 0.09
C VAL A 200 1.77 3.24 0.19
N ILE A 201 2.97 2.66 0.34
CA ILE A 201 3.15 1.22 0.46
C ILE A 201 2.43 0.67 1.70
N LYS A 202 2.49 1.39 2.83
CA LYS A 202 1.72 0.99 4.01
C LYS A 202 0.23 0.94 3.71
N ILE A 203 -0.34 1.99 3.13
CA ILE A 203 -1.78 2.06 2.80
C ILE A 203 -2.18 0.97 1.81
N TYR A 204 -1.34 0.72 0.81
CA TYR A 204 -1.56 -0.35 -0.15
C TYR A 204 -1.61 -1.72 0.54
N LYS A 205 -0.66 -2.02 1.43
CA LYS A 205 -0.63 -3.26 2.21
C LYS A 205 -1.82 -3.37 3.17
N ASP A 206 -2.20 -2.28 3.82
CA ASP A 206 -3.34 -2.23 4.74
C ASP A 206 -4.65 -2.49 3.97
N ASN A 207 -4.85 -1.85 2.81
CA ASN A 207 -6.03 -2.09 1.96
C ASN A 207 -6.07 -3.52 1.41
N PHE A 208 -4.91 -4.08 1.07
CA PHE A 208 -4.81 -5.47 0.64
C PHE A 208 -5.18 -6.43 1.78
N SER A 209 -4.62 -6.22 2.97
CA SER A 209 -4.90 -7.02 4.17
C SER A 209 -6.35 -6.88 4.69
N LEU A 210 -6.97 -5.71 4.49
CA LEU A 210 -8.38 -5.51 4.83
C LEU A 210 -9.32 -6.18 3.82
N ASN A 211 -8.92 -6.31 2.56
CA ASN A 211 -9.67 -7.06 1.55
C ASN A 211 -9.54 -8.58 1.73
N THR A 212 -8.43 -9.05 2.30
CA THR A 212 -8.28 -10.46 2.71
C THR A 212 -9.10 -10.75 3.98
N ASN A 213 -9.20 -9.81 4.91
CA ASN A 213 -9.97 -10.01 6.14
C ASN A 213 -11.48 -9.74 6.03
N LYS A 214 -11.98 -9.20 4.90
CA LYS A 214 -13.43 -8.95 4.68
C LYS A 214 -14.16 -10.07 3.95
N LYS A 215 -13.48 -11.13 3.51
CA LYS A 215 -14.07 -12.42 3.14
C LYS A 215 -13.08 -13.53 3.49
N ASN A 216 -13.51 -14.41 4.39
CA ASN A 216 -12.90 -15.66 4.81
C ASN A 216 -11.80 -15.52 5.87
N ASN A 217 -12.20 -15.81 7.11
CA ASN A 217 -11.33 -16.03 8.25
C ASN A 217 -10.54 -17.35 8.19
N ASP A 218 -10.45 -18.05 7.05
CA ASP A 218 -9.85 -19.40 7.00
C ASP A 218 -8.88 -19.68 5.83
N GLU A 219 -8.57 -18.76 4.90
CA GLU A 219 -7.83 -19.16 3.67
C GLU A 219 -6.69 -18.24 3.16
N ILE A 220 -6.30 -17.16 3.85
CA ILE A 220 -5.31 -16.19 3.30
C ILE A 220 -3.95 -16.18 4.05
N ASP A 221 -3.64 -17.26 4.76
CA ASP A 221 -2.25 -17.55 5.17
C ASP A 221 -1.39 -18.11 4.01
N TYR A 222 -1.97 -18.25 2.81
CA TYR A 222 -1.34 -18.96 1.68
C TYR A 222 -0.28 -18.14 0.89
N ILE A 223 -0.23 -16.81 0.98
CA ILE A 223 0.47 -16.01 -0.08
C ILE A 223 1.69 -15.20 0.39
N CYS A 224 1.87 -14.94 1.69
CA CYS A 224 3.04 -14.18 2.15
C CYS A 224 4.26 -15.02 2.58
N SER A 225 4.30 -16.33 2.30
CA SER A 225 5.37 -17.22 2.78
C SER A 225 6.43 -17.63 1.75
N LYS A 226 6.53 -16.96 0.60
CA LYS A 226 7.68 -17.15 -0.32
C LYS A 226 8.65 -15.98 -0.22
N GLN A 227 9.47 -15.98 0.82
CA GLN A 227 10.91 -15.72 0.75
C GLN A 227 11.58 -15.88 2.12
N ASN A 228 12.65 -16.68 2.12
CA ASN A 228 13.64 -16.97 3.17
C ASN A 228 13.42 -18.21 4.04
N ILE A 229 14.30 -19.17 3.76
CA ILE A 229 14.59 -20.42 4.46
C ILE A 229 15.17 -20.08 5.83
N GLU A 230 14.42 -20.38 6.88
CA GLU A 230 14.96 -20.75 8.19
C GLU A 230 14.28 -22.05 8.58
N ILE A 231 15.05 -23.00 9.10
CA ILE A 231 14.53 -24.27 9.60
C ILE A 231 13.65 -23.94 10.80
N LYS A 232 12.35 -23.78 10.56
CA LYS A 232 11.38 -23.49 11.59
C LYS A 232 11.15 -24.76 12.40
N GLU A 233 11.72 -24.79 13.59
CA GLU A 233 11.34 -25.72 14.66
C GLU A 233 10.27 -25.05 15.52
N ILE A 234 9.35 -25.85 16.08
CA ILE A 234 8.34 -25.33 17.01
C ILE A 234 8.18 -26.26 18.21
N LEU A 235 8.06 -25.69 19.40
CA LEU A 235 7.75 -26.41 20.64
C LEU A 235 6.23 -26.46 20.85
N LEU A 236 5.68 -27.66 20.97
CA LEU A 236 4.27 -27.90 21.19
C LEU A 236 4.04 -28.48 22.59
N ASN A 237 3.63 -27.61 23.51
CA ASN A 237 3.34 -27.97 24.90
C ASN A 237 1.91 -28.51 25.04
N LYS A 238 1.72 -29.77 24.62
CA LYS A 238 0.42 -30.44 24.70
C LYS A 238 0.59 -31.91 25.09
N LYS A 239 -0.26 -32.41 25.98
CA LYS A 239 -0.17 -33.78 26.51
C LYS A 239 -0.60 -34.86 25.50
N ILE A 240 -1.50 -34.54 24.57
CA ILE A 240 -1.93 -35.45 23.49
C ILE A 240 -1.77 -34.72 22.16
N ILE A 241 -0.96 -35.28 21.26
CA ILE A 241 -0.69 -34.74 19.93
C ILE A 241 -1.53 -35.52 18.93
N SER A 242 -2.48 -34.82 18.31
CA SER A 242 -3.44 -35.39 17.36
C SER A 242 -3.07 -35.07 15.91
N LYS A 243 -3.73 -35.75 14.96
CA LYS A 243 -3.60 -35.51 13.52
C LYS A 243 -3.73 -34.02 13.16
N ILE A 244 -4.70 -33.33 13.78
CA ILE A 244 -4.96 -31.91 13.50
C ILE A 244 -3.80 -31.02 13.97
N ASP A 245 -3.18 -31.37 15.09
CA ASP A 245 -2.06 -30.59 15.64
C ASP A 245 -0.84 -30.66 14.70
N VAL A 246 -0.57 -31.85 14.16
CA VAL A 246 0.51 -32.05 13.17
C VAL A 246 0.16 -31.38 11.84
N TYR A 247 -1.09 -31.51 11.38
CA TYR A 247 -1.55 -30.88 10.15
C TYR A 247 -1.45 -29.35 10.21
N ASN A 248 -1.82 -28.74 11.33
CA ASN A 248 -1.74 -27.28 11.52
C ASN A 248 -0.29 -26.79 11.55
N LEU A 249 0.65 -27.66 11.92
CA LEU A 249 2.07 -27.37 11.97
C LEU A 249 2.84 -27.93 10.78
N LYS A 250 2.17 -28.27 9.67
CA LYS A 250 2.78 -28.82 8.44
C LYS A 250 3.84 -27.93 7.78
N HIS A 251 3.92 -26.67 8.20
CA HIS A 251 4.88 -25.68 7.72
C HIS A 251 6.21 -25.72 8.51
N TYR A 252 6.31 -26.52 9.57
CA TYR A 252 7.51 -26.73 10.39
C TYR A 252 8.13 -28.09 10.06
N LYS A 253 9.47 -28.18 10.02
CA LYS A 253 10.17 -29.46 9.77
C LYS A 253 10.39 -30.30 11.02
N VAL A 254 10.43 -29.65 12.18
CA VAL A 254 10.65 -30.31 13.48
C VAL A 254 9.63 -29.79 14.49
N ILE A 255 8.88 -30.71 15.09
CA ILE A 255 7.96 -30.42 16.20
C ILE A 255 8.58 -31.02 17.46
N LYS A 256 9.00 -30.16 18.39
CA LYS A 256 9.46 -30.57 19.72
C LYS A 256 8.25 -30.72 20.64
N ILE A 257 8.17 -31.81 21.38
CA ILE A 257 7.09 -32.08 22.35
C ILE A 257 7.69 -32.51 23.67
N ASN A 258 6.95 -32.37 24.76
CA ASN A 258 7.43 -32.82 26.07
C ASN A 258 7.53 -34.34 26.13
N GLN A 259 8.44 -34.86 26.95
CA GLN A 259 8.66 -36.29 27.14
C GLN A 259 7.38 -37.07 27.51
N ASP A 260 6.49 -36.44 28.29
CA ASP A 260 5.22 -36.99 28.78
C ASP A 260 4.06 -36.89 27.78
N SER A 261 4.29 -36.27 26.62
CA SER A 261 3.28 -36.15 25.55
C SER A 261 3.04 -37.49 24.83
N ILE A 262 1.78 -37.78 24.56
CA ILE A 262 1.31 -38.98 23.84
C ILE A 262 0.99 -38.59 22.40
N ILE A 263 1.62 -39.24 21.42
CA ILE A 263 1.39 -39.01 20.00
C ILE A 263 0.36 -40.03 19.51
N THR A 264 -0.75 -39.58 18.91
CA THR A 264 -1.73 -40.51 18.35
C THR A 264 -1.19 -41.18 17.08
N PRO A 265 -1.60 -42.42 16.74
CA PRO A 265 -1.18 -43.08 15.50
C PRO A 265 -1.43 -42.23 14.25
N SER A 266 -2.61 -41.60 14.22
CA SER A 266 -3.01 -40.67 13.15
C SER A 266 -2.15 -39.40 13.07
N ALA A 267 -1.53 -38.96 14.16
CA ALA A 267 -0.58 -37.85 14.16
C ALA A 267 0.77 -38.29 13.58
N LYS A 268 1.19 -39.53 13.85
CA LYS A 268 2.43 -40.11 13.31
C LYS A 268 2.35 -40.31 11.80
N ASP A 269 1.22 -40.82 11.31
CA ASP A 269 0.98 -41.00 9.87
C ASP A 269 0.95 -39.65 9.13
N GLU A 270 0.33 -38.63 9.73
CA GLU A 270 0.29 -37.29 9.14
C GLU A 270 1.66 -36.61 9.17
N ALA A 271 2.48 -36.86 10.20
CA ALA A 271 3.86 -36.35 10.26
C ALA A 271 4.73 -36.97 9.15
N LEU A 272 4.59 -38.27 8.90
CA LEU A 272 5.29 -38.95 7.80
C LEU A 272 4.84 -38.41 6.44
N LYS A 273 3.54 -38.18 6.26
CA LYS A 273 2.96 -37.61 5.02
C LYS A 273 3.55 -36.24 4.67
N TYR A 274 3.85 -35.41 5.68
CA TYR A 274 4.42 -34.08 5.50
C TYR A 274 5.93 -33.99 5.78
N ASN A 275 6.59 -35.14 5.99
CA ASN A 275 8.02 -35.25 6.26
C ASN A 275 8.49 -34.41 7.46
N ILE A 276 7.71 -34.44 8.54
CA ILE A 276 7.90 -33.69 9.79
C ILE A 276 8.51 -34.63 10.84
N ASN A 277 9.59 -34.20 11.48
CA ASN A 277 10.21 -34.93 12.60
C ASN A 277 9.60 -34.50 13.93
N ILE A 278 9.01 -35.43 14.67
CA ILE A 278 8.53 -35.18 16.04
C ILE A 278 9.61 -35.64 17.02
N LEU A 279 10.19 -34.71 17.78
CA LEU A 279 11.22 -34.98 18.78
C LEU A 279 10.65 -34.77 20.18
N LYS A 280 10.86 -35.75 21.06
CA LYS A 280 10.58 -35.56 22.48
C LYS A 280 11.79 -34.90 23.16
N ILE A 281 11.54 -33.87 23.94
CA ILE A 281 12.53 -33.14 24.74
C ILE A 281 12.18 -33.17 26.22
#